data_AF-A0A2X0JBB5-F1
#
_entry.id   AF-A0A2X0JBB5-F1
#
_cell.length_a   1.000
_cell.length_b   1.000
_cell.length_c   1.000
_cell.angle_alpha   90.00
_cell.angle_beta   90.00
_cell.angle_gamma   90.00
#
_symmetry.space_group_name_H-M   'P 1'
#
loop_
_entity.id
_entity.type
_entity.pdbx_description
1 polymer ?
#
loop_
_entity_poly.entity_id
_entity_poly.type
_entity_poly.pdbx_seq_one_letter_code
_entity_poly.pdbx_strand_id
1 'polypeptide(L)'
;MSKMSEAVGEAAQKTEQALAKDFSPGLHDFLKDTEHKTGQVAENAAKTESEHVRTLEELRGRMHDKETPVYRLRDDRVVERLTADGPRALTQEDRDRLGLQLDKKDRVRKRPKGDKSPYNLPDKGKDEERPLLDHSTQVPLGSTDLAEATQLARHEDKSYGNYSKDGFTLNNYAAVRYGKKGDADSFILVGRSRSPVHSERILGIPFKQAGTEGGLTELYTERAPCSTGVNCSAWMRHFLPSSVAVSHSVEYGASDASQKAGNAIMEHYVNRLWPKAPRKGYVGAG
;
A
#
# COMPACT_ATOMS: atom_id res chain seq x y z
N MET A 1 24.57 -20.59 1.34
CA MET A 1 24.55 -20.77 -0.12
C MET A 1 23.54 -21.85 -0.43
N SER A 2 22.54 -21.58 -1.28
CA SER A 2 21.37 -22.45 -1.47
C SER A 2 21.69 -23.57 -2.45
N LYS A 3 21.32 -24.82 -2.14
CA LYS A 3 21.51 -26.01 -3.00
C LYS A 3 20.95 -25.85 -4.43
N MET A 4 20.05 -24.89 -4.64
CA MET A 4 19.53 -24.54 -5.95
C MET A 4 20.56 -23.81 -6.85
N SER A 5 21.48 -23.04 -6.28
CA SER A 5 22.54 -22.35 -7.06
C SER A 5 23.60 -23.32 -7.55
N GLU A 6 23.96 -24.32 -6.74
CA GLU A 6 24.88 -25.40 -7.14
C GLU A 6 24.27 -26.27 -8.24
N ALA A 7 22.99 -26.66 -8.09
CA ALA A 7 22.31 -27.50 -9.08
C ALA A 7 22.13 -26.80 -10.45
N VAL A 8 21.90 -25.48 -10.46
CA VAL A 8 21.83 -24.69 -11.69
C VAL A 8 23.22 -24.49 -12.29
N GLY A 9 24.25 -24.29 -11.48
CA GLY A 9 25.64 -24.16 -11.93
C GLY A 9 26.18 -25.45 -12.58
N GLU A 10 25.89 -26.61 -12.00
CA GLU A 10 26.30 -27.91 -12.55
C GLU A 10 25.56 -28.27 -13.84
N ALA A 11 24.27 -27.90 -13.94
CA ALA A 11 23.49 -28.10 -15.16
C ALA A 11 23.97 -27.17 -16.29
N ALA A 12 24.30 -25.92 -15.98
CA ALA A 12 24.87 -24.98 -16.93
C ALA A 12 26.23 -25.47 -17.45
N GLN A 13 27.15 -25.87 -16.56
CA GLN A 13 28.47 -26.39 -16.95
C GLN A 13 28.42 -27.65 -17.83
N LYS A 14 27.51 -28.58 -17.54
CA LYS A 14 27.34 -29.79 -18.37
C LYS A 14 26.74 -29.48 -19.74
N THR A 15 25.87 -28.48 -19.82
CA THR A 15 25.27 -28.03 -21.08
C THR A 15 26.29 -27.25 -21.93
N GLU A 16 27.14 -26.44 -21.28
CA GLU A 16 28.23 -25.69 -21.90
C GLU A 16 29.30 -26.62 -22.50
N GLN A 17 29.70 -27.68 -21.77
CA GLN A 17 30.67 -28.67 -22.27
C GLN A 17 30.16 -29.50 -23.44
N ALA A 18 28.84 -29.72 -23.53
CA ALA A 18 28.21 -30.45 -24.65
C ALA A 18 28.02 -29.55 -25.89
N LEU A 19 27.80 -28.25 -25.72
CA LEU A 19 27.56 -27.29 -26.80
C LEU A 19 28.84 -26.63 -27.34
N ALA A 20 29.91 -26.55 -26.55
CA ALA A 20 31.16 -25.88 -26.95
C ALA A 20 31.96 -26.60 -28.04
N LYS A 21 31.66 -27.87 -28.35
CA LYS A 21 32.45 -28.65 -29.32
C LYS A 21 32.16 -28.34 -30.80
N ASP A 22 31.04 -27.70 -31.15
CA ASP A 22 30.60 -27.56 -32.56
C ASP A 22 30.11 -26.16 -32.98
N PHE A 23 30.44 -25.07 -32.27
CA PHE A 23 29.94 -23.73 -32.64
C PHE A 23 31.02 -22.65 -32.78
N SER A 24 30.79 -21.74 -33.74
CA SER A 24 31.67 -20.61 -34.09
C SER A 24 31.86 -19.63 -32.91
N PRO A 25 32.97 -18.86 -32.87
CA PRO A 25 33.31 -17.94 -31.76
C PRO A 25 32.18 -16.98 -31.34
N GLY A 26 31.35 -16.52 -32.29
CA GLY A 26 30.25 -15.59 -32.00
C GLY A 26 29.10 -16.18 -31.17
N LEU A 27 28.88 -17.50 -31.20
CA LEU A 27 27.87 -18.14 -30.33
C LEU A 27 28.40 -18.32 -28.90
N HIS A 28 29.70 -18.63 -28.77
CA HIS A 28 30.35 -18.75 -27.47
C HIS A 28 30.38 -17.39 -26.74
N ASP A 29 30.66 -16.30 -27.44
CA ASP A 29 30.58 -14.95 -26.86
C ASP A 29 29.14 -14.57 -26.49
N PHE A 30 28.16 -14.98 -27.29
CA PHE A 30 26.74 -14.79 -26.97
C PHE A 30 26.29 -15.59 -25.73
N LEU A 31 26.75 -16.84 -25.58
CA LEU A 31 26.45 -17.67 -24.41
C LEU A 31 27.11 -17.10 -23.15
N LYS A 32 28.38 -16.69 -23.22
CA LYS A 32 29.07 -16.03 -22.10
C LYS A 32 28.42 -14.71 -21.70
N ASP A 33 28.02 -13.90 -22.67
CA ASP A 33 27.32 -12.64 -22.41
C ASP A 33 25.92 -12.90 -21.81
N THR A 34 25.24 -13.96 -22.25
CA THR A 34 23.96 -14.40 -21.68
C THR A 34 24.12 -14.91 -20.26
N GLU A 35 25.13 -15.73 -19.96
CA GLU A 35 25.44 -16.22 -18.61
C GLU A 35 25.84 -15.08 -17.69
N HIS A 36 26.72 -14.19 -18.13
CA HIS A 36 27.14 -13.01 -17.37
C HIS A 36 25.95 -12.09 -17.06
N LYS A 37 25.10 -11.80 -18.04
CA LYS A 37 23.87 -11.03 -17.83
C LYS A 37 22.88 -11.74 -16.91
N THR A 38 22.77 -13.06 -17.02
CA THR A 38 21.89 -13.85 -16.14
C THR A 38 22.40 -13.86 -14.70
N GLY A 39 23.72 -14.00 -14.51
CA GLY A 39 24.39 -13.88 -13.21
C GLY A 39 24.17 -12.49 -12.59
N GLN A 40 24.37 -11.42 -13.35
CA GLN A 40 24.10 -10.05 -12.90
C GLN A 40 22.63 -9.84 -12.50
N VAL A 41 21.68 -10.40 -13.26
CA VAL A 41 20.25 -10.32 -12.90
C VAL A 41 19.97 -11.08 -11.60
N ALA A 42 20.56 -12.26 -11.41
CA ALA A 42 20.39 -13.06 -10.19
C ALA A 42 21.00 -12.37 -8.96
N GLU A 43 22.21 -11.80 -9.09
CA GLU A 43 22.87 -11.03 -8.02
C GLU A 43 22.08 -9.78 -7.65
N ASN A 44 21.62 -9.02 -8.64
CA ASN A 44 20.78 -7.84 -8.40
C ASN A 44 19.45 -8.22 -7.75
N ALA A 45 18.82 -9.33 -8.18
CA ALA A 45 17.58 -9.82 -7.56
C ALA A 45 17.82 -10.23 -6.09
N ALA A 46 18.90 -10.94 -5.80
CA ALA A 46 19.25 -11.35 -4.44
C ALA A 46 19.56 -10.15 -3.54
N LYS A 47 20.26 -9.14 -4.07
CA LYS A 47 20.54 -7.89 -3.34
C LYS A 47 19.25 -7.11 -3.05
N THR A 48 18.40 -6.92 -4.05
CA THR A 48 17.07 -6.31 -3.89
C THR A 48 16.25 -7.04 -2.82
N GLU A 49 16.21 -8.37 -2.87
CA GLU A 49 15.43 -9.17 -1.92
C GLU A 49 15.99 -9.05 -0.50
N SER A 50 17.32 -9.02 -0.35
CA SER A 50 17.96 -8.80 0.95
C SER A 50 17.69 -7.41 1.53
N GLU A 51 17.80 -6.35 0.73
CA GLU A 51 17.45 -4.98 1.14
C GLU A 51 15.98 -4.85 1.51
N HIS A 52 15.12 -5.55 0.77
CA HIS A 52 13.70 -5.60 1.05
C HIS A 52 13.39 -6.25 2.40
N VAL A 53 13.94 -7.44 2.63
CA VAL A 53 13.76 -8.19 3.88
C VAL A 53 14.25 -7.34 5.05
N ARG A 54 15.43 -6.71 4.93
CA ARG A 54 15.96 -5.81 5.96
C ARG A 54 15.01 -4.64 6.25
N THR A 55 14.47 -3.99 5.23
CA THR A 55 13.52 -2.87 5.41
C THR A 55 12.24 -3.33 6.12
N LEU A 56 11.73 -4.51 5.78
CA LEU A 56 10.56 -5.09 6.44
C LEU A 56 10.86 -5.48 7.89
N GLU A 57 12.02 -6.05 8.16
CA GLU A 57 12.47 -6.37 9.51
C GLU A 57 12.65 -5.10 10.36
N GLU A 58 13.21 -4.02 9.80
CA GLU A 58 13.32 -2.72 10.49
C GLU A 58 11.93 -2.12 10.80
N LEU A 59 10.96 -2.22 9.87
CA LEU A 59 9.57 -1.80 10.11
C LEU A 59 8.88 -2.64 11.19
N ARG A 60 9.07 -3.97 11.15
CA ARG A 60 8.53 -4.91 12.14
C ARG A 60 9.20 -4.74 13.51
N GLY A 61 10.51 -4.49 13.53
CA GLY A 61 11.28 -4.17 14.73
C GLY A 61 10.71 -2.94 15.43
N ARG A 62 10.46 -1.86 14.68
CA ARG A 62 9.80 -0.65 15.20
C ARG A 62 8.36 -0.87 15.69
N MET A 63 7.72 -1.98 15.35
CA MET A 63 6.42 -2.36 15.90
C MET A 63 6.51 -3.09 17.25
N HIS A 64 7.63 -3.76 17.55
CA HIS A 64 7.81 -4.37 18.89
C HIS A 64 7.75 -3.32 20.00
N ASP A 65 8.20 -2.10 19.70
CA ASP A 65 8.23 -0.98 20.65
C ASP A 65 6.91 -0.18 20.66
N LYS A 66 5.93 -0.53 19.82
CA LYS A 66 4.66 0.20 19.73
C LYS A 66 3.60 -0.42 20.61
N GLU A 67 3.15 0.37 21.58
CA GLU A 67 2.00 0.03 22.45
C GLU A 67 0.67 -0.01 21.66
N THR A 68 0.56 0.75 20.58
CA THR A 68 -0.68 0.84 19.78
C THR A 68 -0.79 -0.34 18.80
N PRO A 69 -1.83 -1.20 18.91
CA PRO A 69 -2.07 -2.25 17.93
C PRO A 69 -2.36 -1.70 16.54
N VAL A 70 -1.85 -2.39 15.52
CA VAL A 70 -2.09 -2.07 14.11
C VAL A 70 -2.87 -3.22 13.47
N TYR A 71 -3.94 -2.87 12.77
CA TYR A 71 -4.80 -3.79 12.04
C TYR A 71 -4.80 -3.45 10.55
N ARG A 72 -5.06 -4.45 9.72
CA ARG A 72 -5.21 -4.30 8.27
C ARG A 72 -6.56 -4.81 7.81
N LEU A 73 -7.29 -3.97 7.09
CA LEU A 73 -8.47 -4.35 6.33
C LEU A 73 -8.07 -4.79 4.92
N ARG A 74 -8.21 -6.08 4.63
CA ARG A 74 -7.91 -6.68 3.34
C ARG A 74 -9.00 -6.44 2.30
N ASP A 75 -8.65 -6.65 1.04
CA ASP A 75 -9.56 -6.54 -0.12
C ASP A 75 -10.79 -7.46 -0.03
N ASP A 76 -10.67 -8.62 0.62
CA ASP A 76 -11.78 -9.57 0.82
C ASP A 76 -12.63 -9.23 2.06
N ARG A 77 -12.31 -8.10 2.70
CA ARG A 77 -12.93 -7.48 3.89
C ARG A 77 -12.52 -8.07 5.22
N VAL A 78 -11.61 -9.06 5.24
CA VAL A 78 -11.07 -9.60 6.51
C VAL A 78 -10.23 -8.53 7.19
N VAL A 79 -10.42 -8.37 8.50
CA VAL A 79 -9.54 -7.60 9.37
C VAL A 79 -8.58 -8.56 10.05
N GLU A 80 -7.30 -8.22 10.06
CA GLU A 80 -6.26 -9.00 10.72
C GLU A 80 -5.29 -8.08 11.45
N ARG A 81 -4.60 -8.61 12.47
CA ARG A 81 -3.61 -7.86 13.24
C ARG A 81 -2.27 -7.93 12.53
N LEU A 82 -1.61 -6.79 12.37
CA LEU A 82 -0.21 -6.73 11.95
C LEU A 82 0.66 -6.82 13.20
N THR A 83 1.55 -7.81 13.26
CA THR A 83 2.55 -7.94 14.34
C THR A 83 3.95 -7.91 13.76
N ALA A 84 4.96 -7.87 14.62
CA ALA A 84 6.35 -7.95 14.19
C ALA A 84 6.70 -9.29 13.51
N ASP A 85 5.95 -10.36 13.81
CA ASP A 85 6.12 -11.65 13.12
C ASP A 85 5.34 -11.73 11.79
N GLY A 86 4.54 -10.70 11.49
CA GLY A 86 3.66 -10.63 10.33
C GLY A 86 2.16 -10.67 10.69
N PRO A 87 1.28 -10.81 9.69
CA PRO A 87 -0.16 -10.76 9.89
C PRO A 87 -0.67 -11.99 10.67
N ARG A 88 -1.57 -11.76 11.62
CA ARG A 88 -2.21 -12.80 12.44
C ARG A 88 -3.73 -12.61 12.48
N ALA A 89 -4.45 -13.72 12.65
CA ALA A 89 -5.89 -13.69 12.89
C ALA A 89 -6.21 -12.93 14.19
N LEU A 90 -7.41 -12.36 14.28
CA LEU A 90 -7.83 -11.61 15.45
C LEU A 90 -8.03 -12.53 16.66
N THR A 91 -7.59 -12.08 17.82
CA THR A 91 -7.98 -12.63 19.12
C THR A 91 -9.36 -12.09 19.53
N GLN A 92 -9.94 -12.63 20.61
CA GLN A 92 -11.20 -12.07 21.14
C GLN A 92 -11.00 -10.62 21.63
N GLU A 93 -9.88 -10.34 22.30
CA GLU A 93 -9.53 -8.99 22.74
C GLU A 93 -9.44 -8.01 21.56
N ASP A 94 -8.86 -8.44 20.43
CA ASP A 94 -8.81 -7.62 19.22
C ASP A 94 -10.23 -7.32 18.70
N ARG A 95 -11.13 -8.31 18.68
CA ARG A 95 -12.51 -8.13 18.23
C ARG A 95 -13.29 -7.18 19.14
N ASP A 96 -13.08 -7.28 20.45
CA ASP A 96 -13.76 -6.43 21.43
C ASP A 96 -13.25 -4.98 21.38
N ARG A 97 -11.96 -4.79 21.05
CA ARG A 97 -11.33 -3.48 20.84
C ARG A 97 -11.77 -2.82 19.54
N LEU A 98 -11.87 -3.60 18.47
CA LEU A 98 -12.29 -3.11 17.16
C LEU A 98 -13.76 -2.69 17.26
N GLY A 99 -14.02 -1.38 17.29
CA GLY A 99 -15.37 -0.80 17.19
C GLY A 99 -16.03 -1.03 15.82
N LEU A 100 -15.93 -2.23 15.25
CA LEU A 100 -16.40 -2.61 13.93
C LEU A 100 -17.43 -3.74 14.06
N GLN A 101 -18.37 -3.79 13.12
CA GLN A 101 -19.26 -4.94 12.97
C GLN A 101 -18.58 -6.00 12.10
N LEU A 102 -17.98 -6.99 12.76
CA LEU A 102 -17.33 -8.13 12.12
C LEU A 102 -18.26 -9.35 12.05
N ASP A 103 -18.20 -10.09 10.94
CA ASP A 103 -18.83 -11.41 10.84
C ASP A 103 -17.96 -12.51 11.49
N LYS A 104 -18.44 -13.76 11.50
CA LYS A 104 -17.71 -14.92 12.07
C LYS A 104 -16.37 -15.23 11.40
N LYS A 105 -16.04 -14.57 10.29
CA LYS A 105 -14.77 -14.70 9.55
C LYS A 105 -13.95 -13.41 9.64
N ASP A 106 -14.20 -12.59 10.65
CA ASP A 106 -13.54 -11.31 10.90
C ASP A 106 -13.70 -10.31 9.75
N ARG A 107 -14.80 -10.41 8.98
CA ARG A 107 -15.04 -9.52 7.85
C ARG A 107 -15.93 -8.35 8.22
N VAL A 108 -15.55 -7.15 7.80
CA VAL A 108 -16.47 -6.01 7.83
C VAL A 108 -17.66 -6.21 6.89
N ARG A 109 -18.79 -5.62 7.25
CA ARG A 109 -20.02 -5.64 6.44
C ARG A 109 -19.74 -5.18 5.01
N LYS A 110 -20.48 -5.75 4.04
CA LYS A 110 -20.40 -5.26 2.66
C LYS A 110 -20.94 -3.83 2.59
N ARG A 111 -20.18 -2.95 1.94
CA ARG A 111 -20.64 -1.61 1.58
C ARG A 111 -21.84 -1.70 0.60
N PRO A 112 -22.95 -0.99 0.86
CA PRO A 112 -24.02 -0.79 -0.12
C PRO A 112 -23.51 -0.09 -1.39
N LYS A 113 -23.94 -0.55 -2.56
CA LYS A 113 -23.50 -0.03 -3.87
C LYS A 113 -24.64 0.70 -4.58
N GLY A 114 -24.28 1.46 -5.62
CA GLY A 114 -25.22 2.21 -6.47
C GLY A 114 -25.69 3.51 -5.83
N ASP A 115 -26.60 4.19 -6.53
CA ASP A 115 -27.04 5.55 -6.20
C ASP A 115 -27.78 5.62 -4.85
N LYS A 116 -28.42 4.52 -4.45
CA LYS A 116 -29.11 4.37 -3.17
C LYS A 116 -28.18 4.06 -1.98
N SER A 117 -26.86 4.08 -2.18
CA SER A 117 -25.94 3.88 -1.07
C SER A 117 -26.05 5.04 -0.08
N PRO A 118 -26.31 4.79 1.22
CA PRO A 118 -26.40 5.85 2.23
C PRO A 118 -25.05 6.53 2.49
N TYR A 119 -23.98 6.04 1.87
CA TYR A 119 -22.62 6.58 1.96
C TYR A 119 -22.22 7.36 0.70
N ASN A 120 -23.16 7.65 -0.20
CA ASN A 120 -22.96 8.62 -1.26
C ASN A 120 -23.05 10.03 -0.69
N LEU A 121 -22.30 10.96 -1.30
CA LEU A 121 -22.51 12.38 -1.00
C LEU A 121 -23.93 12.76 -1.43
N PRO A 122 -24.64 13.59 -0.65
CA PRO A 122 -25.93 14.13 -1.06
C PRO A 122 -25.84 14.81 -2.42
N ASP A 123 -26.96 14.81 -3.15
CA ASP A 123 -27.09 15.62 -4.36
C ASP A 123 -26.87 17.09 -4.00
N LYS A 124 -26.17 17.80 -4.89
CA LYS A 124 -25.92 19.24 -4.75
C LYS A 124 -26.73 19.99 -5.79
N GLY A 125 -27.10 21.24 -5.49
CA GLY A 125 -27.63 22.15 -6.51
C GLY A 125 -26.64 22.34 -7.67
N LYS A 126 -27.14 22.74 -8.85
CA LYS A 126 -26.30 22.98 -10.04
C LYS A 126 -25.16 23.96 -9.74
N ASP A 127 -25.47 25.01 -8.99
CA ASP A 127 -24.54 26.12 -8.67
C ASP A 127 -23.93 26.02 -7.26
N GLU A 128 -24.20 24.93 -6.53
CA GLU A 128 -23.69 24.74 -5.18
C GLU A 128 -22.30 24.11 -5.20
N GLU A 129 -21.33 24.75 -4.53
CA GLU A 129 -20.03 24.15 -4.29
C GLU A 129 -20.10 23.14 -3.15
N ARG A 130 -19.39 22.01 -3.30
CA ARG A 130 -19.33 21.03 -2.22
C ARG A 130 -18.36 21.52 -1.15
N PRO A 131 -18.79 21.65 0.12
CA PRO A 131 -17.86 21.96 1.20
C PRO A 131 -16.78 20.88 1.27
N LEU A 132 -15.53 21.31 1.14
CA LEU A 132 -14.35 20.45 1.20
C LEU A 132 -13.84 20.37 2.65
N LEU A 133 -13.04 19.36 2.94
CA LEU A 133 -12.28 19.28 4.18
C LEU A 133 -11.47 20.58 4.35
N ASP A 134 -11.56 21.20 5.53
CA ASP A 134 -10.97 22.54 5.77
C ASP A 134 -9.45 22.52 5.68
N HIS A 135 -8.82 21.41 6.09
CA HIS A 135 -7.36 21.26 6.10
C HIS A 135 -6.93 19.79 6.02
N SER A 136 -5.80 19.54 5.38
CA SER A 136 -5.03 18.31 5.54
C SER A 136 -3.56 18.66 5.67
N THR A 137 -2.88 18.12 6.69
CA THR A 137 -1.48 18.43 6.96
C THR A 137 -0.56 17.52 6.15
N GLN A 138 0.30 18.09 5.32
CA GLN A 138 1.31 17.30 4.61
C GLN A 138 2.40 16.81 5.59
N VAL A 139 2.72 15.53 5.55
CA VAL A 139 3.77 14.88 6.35
C VAL A 139 4.67 14.03 5.44
N PRO A 140 5.96 13.80 5.75
CA PRO A 140 6.77 12.90 4.93
C PRO A 140 6.27 11.44 4.96
N LEU A 141 6.47 10.71 3.86
CA LEU A 141 6.18 9.27 3.80
C LEU A 141 6.92 8.52 4.91
N GLY A 142 6.18 7.70 5.67
CA GLY A 142 6.72 6.89 6.77
C GLY A 142 7.16 7.68 8.02
N SER A 143 6.86 8.98 8.11
CA SER A 143 7.31 9.84 9.23
C SER A 143 6.42 9.80 10.48
N THR A 144 5.16 9.42 10.32
CA THR A 144 4.21 9.25 11.43
C THR A 144 3.91 7.77 11.63
N ASP A 145 3.36 7.40 12.79
CA ASP A 145 2.97 6.01 13.05
C ASP A 145 1.85 5.53 12.10
N LEU A 146 0.90 6.39 11.72
CA LEU A 146 -0.08 6.10 10.70
C LEU A 146 0.58 5.90 9.32
N ALA A 147 1.51 6.77 8.93
CA ALA A 147 2.21 6.64 7.65
C ALA A 147 3.07 5.36 7.62
N GLU A 148 3.76 5.05 8.71
CA GLU A 148 4.53 3.82 8.86
C GLU A 148 3.64 2.57 8.84
N ALA A 149 2.46 2.62 9.47
CA ALA A 149 1.49 1.53 9.41
C ALA A 149 1.00 1.27 7.98
N THR A 150 0.79 2.31 7.17
CA THR A 150 0.50 2.13 5.73
C THR A 150 1.64 1.48 4.95
N GLN A 151 2.88 1.87 5.26
CA GLN A 151 4.06 1.26 4.66
C GLN A 151 4.15 -0.23 5.02
N LEU A 152 3.98 -0.59 6.30
CA LEU A 152 3.95 -1.99 6.72
C LEU A 152 2.85 -2.79 5.99
N ALA A 153 1.61 -2.29 5.96
CA ALA A 153 0.52 -2.98 5.26
C ALA A 153 0.80 -3.17 3.77
N ARG A 154 1.45 -2.18 3.13
CA ARG A 154 1.91 -2.26 1.74
C ARG A 154 2.93 -3.37 1.54
N HIS A 155 3.86 -3.53 2.48
CA HIS A 155 4.84 -4.61 2.47
C HIS A 155 4.17 -5.98 2.55
N GLU A 156 3.26 -6.14 3.51
CA GLU A 156 2.53 -7.39 3.74
C GLU A 156 1.61 -7.75 2.56
N ASP A 157 1.09 -6.76 1.82
CA ASP A 157 0.29 -6.97 0.60
C ASP A 157 1.16 -7.17 -0.66
N LYS A 158 2.48 -6.99 -0.55
CA LYS A 158 3.42 -6.93 -1.69
C LYS A 158 2.96 -5.94 -2.77
N SER A 159 2.40 -4.82 -2.34
CA SER A 159 1.71 -3.87 -3.22
C SER A 159 2.65 -2.75 -3.65
N TYR A 160 3.46 -2.96 -4.69
CA TYR A 160 4.44 -1.95 -5.17
C TYR A 160 4.10 -1.37 -6.54
N GLY A 161 2.82 -1.44 -6.91
CA GLY A 161 2.33 -0.92 -8.18
C GLY A 161 2.60 -1.83 -9.38
N ASN A 162 1.99 -1.44 -10.49
CA ASN A 162 2.04 -2.15 -11.77
C ASN A 162 2.31 -1.16 -12.90
N TYR A 163 3.13 -1.58 -13.86
CA TYR A 163 3.36 -0.88 -15.11
C TYR A 163 2.48 -1.49 -16.19
N SER A 164 1.72 -0.66 -16.88
CA SER A 164 1.00 -1.02 -18.11
C SER A 164 1.47 -0.11 -19.26
N LYS A 165 0.90 -0.33 -20.45
CA LYS A 165 1.07 0.58 -21.60
C LYS A 165 0.61 2.02 -21.31
N ASP A 166 -0.30 2.18 -20.33
CA ASP A 166 -0.92 3.45 -19.95
C ASP A 166 -0.18 4.13 -18.78
N GLY A 167 0.92 3.54 -18.32
CA GLY A 167 1.79 4.09 -17.27
C GLY A 167 1.79 3.31 -15.96
N PHE A 168 2.37 3.94 -14.93
CA PHE A 168 2.44 3.39 -13.58
C PHE A 168 1.11 3.56 -12.84
N THR A 169 0.63 2.48 -12.22
CA THR A 169 -0.60 2.46 -11.42
C THR A 169 -0.34 1.85 -10.05
N LEU A 170 -1.03 2.38 -9.03
CA LEU A 170 -0.81 2.01 -7.64
C LEU A 170 -2.11 2.12 -6.84
N ASN A 171 -2.31 1.20 -5.90
CA ASN A 171 -3.33 1.37 -4.87
C ASN A 171 -2.84 2.37 -3.82
N ASN A 172 -3.68 3.35 -3.49
CA ASN A 172 -3.45 4.29 -2.40
C ASN A 172 -3.80 3.64 -1.07
N TYR A 173 -2.95 3.78 -0.06
CA TYR A 173 -3.22 3.35 1.30
C TYR A 173 -3.62 4.54 2.16
N ALA A 174 -4.49 4.26 3.13
CA ALA A 174 -4.81 5.16 4.22
C ALA A 174 -4.73 4.40 5.55
N ALA A 175 -4.65 5.15 6.63
CA ALA A 175 -4.75 4.65 7.98
C ALA A 175 -5.68 5.55 8.79
N VAL A 176 -6.45 4.98 9.70
CA VAL A 176 -7.21 5.73 10.70
C VAL A 176 -6.74 5.35 12.09
N ARG A 177 -6.74 6.33 13.00
CA ARG A 177 -6.64 6.08 14.43
C ARG A 177 -8.03 6.10 15.05
N TYR A 178 -8.28 5.11 15.88
CA TYR A 178 -9.37 5.11 16.85
C TYR A 178 -8.81 5.36 18.25
N GLY A 179 -9.49 6.16 19.06
CA GLY A 179 -9.00 6.61 20.37
C GLY A 179 -7.85 7.61 20.26
N LYS A 180 -7.31 8.11 21.39
CA LYS A 180 -6.16 9.02 21.34
C LYS A 180 -4.86 8.24 21.43
N LYS A 181 -3.82 8.77 20.81
CA LYS A 181 -2.48 8.17 20.87
C LYS A 181 -2.03 8.00 22.32
N GLY A 182 -1.63 6.78 22.69
CA GLY A 182 -1.21 6.41 24.04
C GLY A 182 -2.33 5.85 24.92
N ASP A 183 -3.60 5.97 24.51
CA ASP A 183 -4.70 5.35 25.25
C ASP A 183 -4.71 3.83 25.06
N ALA A 184 -5.08 3.09 26.10
CA ALA A 184 -5.08 1.63 26.10
C ALA A 184 -6.03 1.01 25.06
N ASP A 185 -7.12 1.72 24.74
CA ASP A 185 -8.12 1.34 23.73
C ASP A 185 -7.79 1.86 22.32
N SER A 186 -6.71 2.64 22.17
CA SER A 186 -6.32 3.16 20.86
C SER A 186 -5.79 2.07 19.95
N PHE A 187 -6.07 2.21 18.65
CA PHE A 187 -5.52 1.36 17.61
C PHE A 187 -5.43 2.11 16.27
N ILE A 188 -4.65 1.54 15.35
CA ILE A 188 -4.57 1.98 13.96
C ILE A 188 -5.20 0.92 13.06
N LEU A 189 -6.10 1.32 12.16
CA LEU A 189 -6.62 0.46 11.09
C LEU A 189 -6.16 0.97 9.73
N VAL A 190 -5.51 0.11 8.96
CA VAL A 190 -4.96 0.39 7.64
C VAL A 190 -5.79 -0.26 6.56
N GLY A 191 -5.99 0.42 5.43
CA GLY A 191 -6.71 -0.12 4.29
C GLY A 191 -6.26 0.54 2.99
N ARG A 192 -6.52 -0.12 1.87
CA ARG A 192 -6.14 0.39 0.55
C ARG A 192 -7.33 0.61 -0.36
N SER A 193 -7.14 1.51 -1.32
CA SER A 193 -8.09 1.71 -2.41
C SER A 193 -8.27 0.41 -3.19
N ARG A 194 -9.51 0.16 -3.60
CA ARG A 194 -9.86 -0.92 -4.52
C ARG A 194 -10.86 -0.36 -5.51
N SER A 195 -10.40 -0.12 -6.74
CA SER A 195 -11.19 0.53 -7.78
C SER A 195 -12.61 -0.05 -7.88
N PRO A 196 -13.66 0.80 -7.88
CA PRO A 196 -13.62 2.27 -7.97
C PRO A 196 -13.61 3.00 -6.60
N VAL A 197 -13.35 2.29 -5.49
CA VAL A 197 -13.47 2.86 -4.13
C VAL A 197 -12.12 3.32 -3.61
N HIS A 198 -12.04 4.56 -3.17
CA HIS A 198 -10.85 5.16 -2.57
C HIS A 198 -10.67 4.72 -1.12
N SER A 199 -9.42 4.71 -0.66
CA SER A 199 -8.98 4.22 0.66
C SER A 199 -9.71 4.87 1.84
N GLU A 200 -10.01 6.15 1.76
CA GLU A 200 -10.67 6.94 2.80
C GLU A 200 -12.09 6.41 3.04
N ARG A 201 -12.80 6.06 1.96
CA ARG A 201 -14.12 5.44 2.02
C ARG A 201 -14.06 3.97 2.44
N ILE A 202 -12.99 3.24 2.05
CA ILE A 202 -12.76 1.86 2.48
C ILE A 202 -12.62 1.80 4.01
N LEU A 203 -11.94 2.77 4.63
CA LEU A 203 -11.74 2.82 6.07
C LEU A 203 -12.90 3.47 6.82
N GLY A 204 -13.47 4.57 6.34
CA GLY A 204 -14.51 5.29 7.08
C GLY A 204 -15.85 4.56 7.11
N ILE A 205 -16.25 3.89 6.02
CA ILE A 205 -17.57 3.26 5.92
C ILE A 205 -17.80 2.15 6.95
N PRO A 206 -16.83 1.25 7.24
CA PRO A 206 -16.98 0.28 8.31
C PRO A 206 -17.37 0.88 9.67
N PHE A 207 -16.75 2.01 10.08
CA PHE A 207 -17.12 2.70 11.31
C PHE A 207 -18.52 3.33 11.21
N LYS A 208 -18.88 3.94 10.08
CA LYS A 208 -20.24 4.45 9.83
C LYS A 208 -21.31 3.35 9.84
N GLN A 209 -20.97 2.14 9.40
CA GLN A 209 -21.87 0.99 9.44
C GLN A 209 -22.06 0.47 10.87
N ALA A 210 -21.02 0.58 11.69
CA ALA A 210 -21.04 0.20 13.09
C ALA A 210 -21.64 1.27 14.01
N GLY A 211 -21.72 2.53 13.56
CA GLY A 211 -22.14 3.67 14.38
C GLY A 211 -21.06 4.12 15.37
N THR A 212 -19.80 3.84 15.06
CA THR A 212 -18.64 4.05 15.96
C THR A 212 -17.66 5.10 15.42
N GLU A 213 -18.01 5.81 14.35
CA GLU A 213 -17.15 6.84 13.75
C GLU A 213 -16.72 7.93 14.72
N GLY A 214 -17.46 8.16 15.81
CA GLY A 214 -17.13 9.12 16.85
C GLY A 214 -15.83 8.82 17.60
N GLY A 215 -15.33 7.59 17.56
CA GLY A 215 -14.02 7.24 18.13
C GLY A 215 -12.84 7.51 17.21
N LEU A 216 -13.05 7.91 15.95
CA LEU A 216 -11.97 8.28 15.04
C LEU A 216 -11.35 9.61 15.44
N THR A 217 -10.02 9.67 15.52
CA THR A 217 -9.28 10.87 15.93
C THR A 217 -8.32 11.37 14.86
N GLU A 218 -7.75 10.48 14.05
CA GLU A 218 -6.82 10.82 12.99
C GLU A 218 -7.08 10.00 11.72
N LEU A 219 -6.86 10.60 10.56
CA LEU A 219 -6.84 9.91 9.27
C LEU A 219 -5.61 10.35 8.48
N TYR A 220 -4.83 9.39 8.02
CA TYR A 220 -3.71 9.58 7.10
C TYR A 220 -4.04 8.94 5.76
N THR A 221 -3.64 9.58 4.66
CA THR A 221 -3.68 9.00 3.31
C THR A 221 -2.35 9.25 2.59
N GLU A 222 -1.82 8.27 1.86
CA GLU A 222 -0.54 8.47 1.16
C GLU A 222 -0.62 9.64 0.16
N ARG A 223 -1.74 9.80 -0.52
CA ARG A 223 -2.02 10.92 -1.42
C ARG A 223 -3.09 11.83 -0.84
N ALA A 224 -2.98 13.14 -1.09
CA ALA A 224 -3.97 14.13 -0.68
C ALA A 224 -5.39 13.70 -1.07
N PRO A 225 -6.40 13.89 -0.20
CA PRO A 225 -7.77 13.49 -0.50
C PRO A 225 -8.29 14.19 -1.76
N CYS A 226 -8.88 13.43 -2.68
CA CYS A 226 -9.35 14.02 -3.94
C CYS A 226 -10.52 15.01 -3.71
N SER A 227 -10.51 16.13 -4.44
CA SER A 227 -11.58 17.14 -4.46
C SER A 227 -12.52 17.00 -5.67
N THR A 228 -12.20 16.10 -6.61
CA THR A 228 -12.98 15.83 -7.83
C THR A 228 -13.46 14.38 -7.89
N GLY A 229 -14.39 14.09 -8.81
CA GLY A 229 -14.96 12.75 -9.01
C GLY A 229 -15.69 12.24 -7.78
N VAL A 230 -15.18 11.17 -7.16
CA VAL A 230 -15.72 10.65 -5.89
C VAL A 230 -15.55 11.64 -4.72
N ASN A 231 -14.73 12.68 -4.85
CA ASN A 231 -14.57 13.78 -3.90
C ASN A 231 -14.46 13.31 -2.43
N CYS A 232 -13.33 12.66 -2.11
CA CYS A 232 -13.07 12.13 -0.77
C CYS A 232 -12.97 13.25 0.27
N SER A 233 -12.49 14.43 -0.11
CA SER A 233 -12.45 15.61 0.75
C SER A 233 -13.85 15.99 1.27
N ALA A 234 -14.83 16.16 0.38
CA ALA A 234 -16.22 16.43 0.78
C ALA A 234 -16.85 15.23 1.51
N TRP A 235 -16.54 14.00 1.09
CA TRP A 235 -17.07 12.80 1.74
C TRP A 235 -16.65 12.71 3.20
N MET A 236 -15.37 12.94 3.50
CA MET A 236 -14.86 12.92 4.86
C MET A 236 -15.47 14.03 5.70
N ARG A 237 -15.55 15.26 5.16
CA ARG A 237 -16.22 16.37 5.85
C ARG A 237 -17.67 16.03 6.22
N HIS A 238 -18.40 15.36 5.33
CA HIS A 238 -19.81 15.05 5.55
C HIS A 238 -20.02 13.89 6.53
N PHE A 239 -19.20 12.84 6.45
CA PHE A 239 -19.47 11.60 7.18
C PHE A 239 -18.61 11.39 8.43
N LEU A 240 -17.39 11.93 8.48
CA LEU A 240 -16.50 11.77 9.62
C LEU A 240 -16.70 12.91 10.62
N PRO A 241 -16.39 12.69 11.92
CA PRO A 241 -16.39 13.77 12.90
C PRO A 241 -15.45 14.91 12.48
N SER A 242 -15.88 16.15 12.71
CA SER A 242 -15.05 17.34 12.42
C SER A 242 -13.76 17.42 13.23
N SER A 243 -13.67 16.65 14.32
CA SER A 243 -12.47 16.53 15.16
C SER A 243 -11.40 15.59 14.59
N VAL A 244 -11.67 14.86 13.51
CA VAL A 244 -10.68 13.97 12.89
C VAL A 244 -9.58 14.81 12.24
N ALA A 245 -8.37 14.74 12.78
CA ALA A 245 -7.21 15.38 12.18
C ALA A 245 -6.78 14.61 10.93
N VAL A 246 -6.67 15.30 9.78
CA VAL A 246 -6.32 14.65 8.51
C VAL A 246 -4.92 15.02 8.08
N SER A 247 -4.13 14.03 7.68
CA SER A 247 -2.80 14.21 7.11
C SER A 247 -2.63 13.45 5.79
N HIS A 248 -1.66 13.87 4.99
CA HIS A 248 -1.30 13.17 3.76
C HIS A 248 0.19 13.30 3.45
N SER A 249 0.73 12.48 2.54
CA SER A 249 2.15 12.61 2.17
C SER A 249 2.41 13.29 0.84
N VAL A 250 1.63 12.93 -0.18
CA VAL A 250 1.88 13.34 -1.55
C VAL A 250 0.72 14.19 -2.04
N GLU A 251 1.02 15.41 -2.47
CA GLU A 251 0.03 16.28 -3.11
C GLU A 251 -0.56 15.61 -4.35
N TYR A 252 -1.89 15.69 -4.47
CA TYR A 252 -2.65 15.02 -5.53
C TYR A 252 -3.90 15.83 -5.88
N GLY A 253 -3.67 17.00 -6.48
CA GLY A 253 -4.69 17.96 -6.85
C GLY A 253 -5.55 17.54 -8.05
N ALA A 254 -6.47 18.43 -8.43
CA ALA A 254 -7.45 18.16 -9.49
C ALA A 254 -6.88 18.16 -10.91
N SER A 255 -5.71 18.75 -11.15
CA SER A 255 -5.11 18.87 -12.48
C SER A 255 -4.28 17.65 -12.87
N ASP A 256 -4.24 17.34 -14.17
CA ASP A 256 -3.41 16.26 -14.73
C ASP A 256 -1.93 16.41 -14.34
N ALA A 257 -1.40 17.64 -14.33
CA ALA A 257 -0.03 17.93 -13.95
C ALA A 257 0.24 17.55 -12.48
N SER A 258 -0.66 17.90 -11.57
CA SER A 258 -0.55 17.54 -10.15
C SER A 258 -0.64 16.03 -9.95
N GLN A 259 -1.58 15.37 -10.63
CA GLN A 259 -1.72 13.91 -10.56
C GLN A 259 -0.50 13.18 -11.10
N LYS A 260 0.08 13.63 -12.23
CA LYS A 260 1.32 13.07 -12.78
C LYS A 260 2.50 13.24 -11.83
N ALA A 261 2.67 14.42 -11.23
CA ALA A 261 3.71 14.67 -10.24
C ALA A 261 3.56 13.77 -9.01
N GLY A 262 2.35 13.66 -8.46
CA GLY A 262 2.07 12.78 -7.33
C GLY A 262 2.27 11.30 -7.66
N ASN A 263 1.91 10.86 -8.87
CA ASN A 263 2.20 9.51 -9.36
C ASN A 263 3.70 9.23 -9.42
N ALA A 264 4.50 10.16 -9.94
CA ALA A 264 5.95 10.02 -10.05
C ALA A 264 6.62 9.94 -8.65
N ILE A 265 6.18 10.75 -7.69
CA ILE A 265 6.68 10.68 -6.31
C ILE A 265 6.38 9.31 -5.70
N MET A 266 5.15 8.81 -5.88
CA MET A 266 4.75 7.50 -5.35
C MET A 266 5.46 6.35 -6.04
N GLU A 267 5.69 6.44 -7.34
CA GLU A 267 6.47 5.47 -8.11
C GLU A 267 7.90 5.39 -7.57
N HIS A 268 8.58 6.53 -7.44
CA HIS A 268 9.92 6.60 -6.87
C HIS A 268 9.95 6.05 -5.44
N TYR A 269 8.95 6.37 -4.61
CA TYR A 269 8.83 5.83 -3.27
C TYR A 269 8.72 4.30 -3.25
N VAL A 270 7.77 3.71 -3.98
CA VAL A 270 7.56 2.25 -3.92
C VAL A 270 8.68 1.47 -4.61
N ASN A 271 9.35 2.05 -5.61
CA ASN A 271 10.55 1.48 -6.21
C ASN A 271 11.71 1.43 -5.21
N ARG A 272 11.78 2.33 -4.21
CA ARG A 272 12.76 2.22 -3.12
C ARG A 272 12.36 1.17 -2.09
N LEU A 273 11.07 0.93 -1.86
CA LEU A 273 10.59 -0.10 -0.94
C LEU A 273 10.80 -1.52 -1.50
N TRP A 274 10.62 -1.68 -2.81
CA TRP A 274 10.88 -2.92 -3.53
C TRP A 274 11.52 -2.56 -4.89
N PRO A 275 12.86 -2.51 -4.97
CA PRO A 275 13.56 -2.24 -6.22
C PRO A 275 13.38 -3.41 -7.21
N LYS A 276 12.27 -3.44 -7.96
CA LYS A 276 12.15 -4.40 -9.07
C LYS A 276 13.28 -4.10 -10.07
N ALA A 277 13.95 -5.15 -10.56
CA ALA A 277 14.84 -4.99 -11.71
C ALA A 277 14.08 -4.26 -12.83
N PRO A 278 14.66 -3.22 -13.45
CA PRO A 278 13.98 -2.46 -14.48
C PRO A 278 13.58 -3.39 -15.62
N ARG A 279 12.28 -3.41 -15.96
CA ARG A 279 11.83 -4.09 -17.17
C ARG A 279 12.35 -3.29 -18.36
N LYS A 280 13.15 -3.93 -19.23
CA LYS A 280 13.55 -3.38 -20.54
C LYS A 280 12.31 -2.81 -21.23
N GLY A 281 12.29 -1.51 -21.50
CA GLY A 281 11.25 -0.86 -22.30
C GLY A 281 10.88 0.57 -21.90
N TYR A 282 11.23 1.05 -20.69
CA TYR A 282 11.05 2.46 -20.33
C TYR A 282 12.40 3.16 -20.33
N VAL A 283 12.79 3.68 -21.49
CA VAL A 283 13.82 4.70 -21.58
C VAL A 283 13.12 6.01 -21.25
N GLY A 284 13.20 6.44 -19.99
CA GLY A 284 12.86 7.80 -19.63
C GLY A 284 13.78 8.73 -20.42
N ALA A 285 13.18 9.58 -21.27
CA ALA A 285 13.90 10.62 -21.96
C ALA A 285 14.58 11.53 -20.91
N GLY A 286 15.90 11.66 -21.03
CA GLY A 286 16.65 12.77 -20.46
C GLY A 286 16.48 14.04 -21.29
#